data_AF-A0A963H532-F1
#
_entry.id   AF-A0A963H532-F1
#
_cell.length_a   1.000
_cell.length_b   1.000
_cell.length_c   1.000
_cell.angle_alpha   90.00
_cell.angle_beta   90.00
_cell.angle_gamma   90.00
#
_symmetry.space_group_name_H-M   'P 1'
#
loop_
_entity.id
_entity.type
_entity.pdbx_description
1 polymer ?
#
loop_
_entity_poly.entity_id
_entity_poly.type
_entity_poly.pdbx_seq_one_letter_code
_entity_poly.pdbx_strand_id
1 'polypeptide(L)'
;MSILPPRMPAAPRVSRRRFVQGLAAAGVLAGVGQAARAGVDAHPATRTGTPPVLRGTEIDLVIGESRVNFTGTPRIATTINGSIPAPTLHLREGDTVTIRVTNRLREASSIHWHGIILPYQMDGVPGISFAGIAPGETFTYRFRLEQSGTYWYHSHSGMQELTGMYGAIIVEPRGGETIRADRDHVVLLSDWTDEDPMRVFAKLKGQSDYYNYRQPTAADFLRDAARDGLGAAMDKRRMWNAMRMSPTDLADLSAATLTYLMNGATPAGNWRGAFRPGERVRLRFINGAGNSFYDVRIPGLPMTVVQSDGVNVEPVTVDEFRFGPGETYDVIVTPKDDAYTVFAQAMDRSGHARGTLAVADGLSAPVPALDPVEWLGMGDMMGAMGAMAHDGPAHGAPMMDHRQHAMPGMNHAAMPVNPLARASRTVRHARSEYGPGTDMRVDMPRSNLDDPGVGLRHTGRRALTLADL
;
A
#
# COMPACT_ATOMS: atom_id res chain seq x y z
N MET A 1 48.50 -38.37 12.39
CA MET A 1 48.24 -38.41 10.93
C MET A 1 46.76 -38.13 10.75
N SER A 2 46.40 -36.88 10.47
CA SER A 2 45.03 -36.37 10.48
C SER A 2 44.57 -36.17 9.04
N ILE A 3 43.47 -36.79 8.63
CA ILE A 3 42.88 -36.63 7.29
C ILE A 3 41.60 -35.82 7.44
N LEU A 4 41.68 -34.54 7.07
CA LEU A 4 40.55 -33.62 6.90
C LEU A 4 39.85 -33.90 5.55
N PRO A 5 38.51 -33.85 5.47
CA PRO A 5 37.82 -33.88 4.18
C PRO A 5 37.92 -32.50 3.48
N PRO A 6 37.85 -32.45 2.13
CA PRO A 6 38.03 -31.21 1.40
C PRO A 6 36.83 -30.27 1.57
N ARG A 7 37.11 -29.00 1.91
CA ARG A 7 36.12 -27.91 1.90
C ARG A 7 35.67 -27.66 0.45
N MET A 8 34.40 -27.90 0.15
CA MET A 8 33.79 -27.34 -1.05
C MET A 8 33.66 -25.81 -0.90
N PRO A 9 34.03 -25.01 -1.90
CA PRO A 9 33.78 -23.58 -1.85
C PRO A 9 32.28 -23.30 -1.94
N ALA A 10 31.76 -22.53 -0.99
CA ALA A 10 30.40 -22.04 -1.01
C ALA A 10 30.16 -21.20 -2.27
N ALA A 11 29.14 -21.56 -3.06
CA ALA A 11 28.70 -20.74 -4.18
C ALA A 11 28.26 -19.35 -3.66
N PRO A 12 28.69 -18.24 -4.28
CA PRO A 12 28.29 -16.92 -3.83
C PRO A 12 26.79 -16.74 -4.09
N ARG A 13 26.02 -16.46 -3.02
CA ARG A 13 24.65 -15.95 -3.14
C ARG A 13 24.72 -14.56 -3.76
N VAL A 14 24.51 -14.48 -5.08
CA VAL A 14 24.36 -13.22 -5.79
C VAL A 14 23.01 -12.62 -5.40
N SER A 15 23.01 -11.62 -4.52
CA SER A 15 21.83 -10.78 -4.33
C SER A 15 21.65 -9.88 -5.57
N ARG A 16 20.40 -9.65 -6.00
CA ARG A 16 20.03 -8.77 -7.13
C ARG A 16 20.71 -7.38 -7.06
N ARG A 17 21.17 -6.96 -5.87
CA ARG A 17 21.86 -5.69 -5.60
C ARG A 17 23.27 -5.57 -6.19
N ARG A 18 23.98 -6.67 -6.47
CA ARG A 18 25.34 -6.63 -7.05
C ARG A 18 25.41 -6.82 -8.57
N PHE A 19 24.36 -7.35 -9.20
CA PHE A 19 24.31 -7.47 -10.66
C PHE A 19 24.23 -6.09 -11.33
N VAL A 20 23.53 -5.13 -10.71
CA VAL A 20 23.42 -3.75 -11.20
C VAL A 20 24.73 -2.95 -11.04
N GLN A 21 25.61 -3.33 -10.10
CA GLN A 21 26.92 -2.67 -9.93
C GLN A 21 28.00 -3.20 -10.89
N GLY A 22 27.78 -4.35 -11.53
CA GLY A 22 28.74 -4.98 -12.46
C GLY A 22 28.64 -4.51 -13.92
N LEU A 23 27.59 -3.76 -14.30
CA LEU A 23 27.40 -3.29 -15.69
C LEU A 23 28.22 -2.05 -16.04
N ALA A 24 28.92 -1.43 -15.08
CA ALA A 24 29.78 -0.27 -15.32
C ALA A 24 31.19 -0.63 -15.85
N ALA A 25 31.53 -1.91 -16.01
CA ALA A 25 32.90 -2.34 -16.38
C ALA A 25 33.00 -3.28 -17.59
N ALA A 26 31.96 -3.39 -18.43
CA ALA A 26 32.02 -4.16 -19.68
C ALA A 26 31.57 -3.30 -20.87
N GLY A 27 32.35 -2.27 -21.16
CA GLY A 27 32.30 -1.58 -22.45
C GLY A 27 33.01 -2.40 -23.52
N VAL A 28 32.46 -2.34 -24.74
CA VAL A 28 32.93 -2.93 -26.02
C VAL A 28 32.41 -4.34 -26.33
N LEU A 29 31.17 -4.39 -26.83
CA LEU A 29 30.73 -5.22 -27.97
C LEU A 29 29.45 -4.59 -28.59
N ALA A 30 29.52 -3.28 -28.86
CA ALA A 30 28.50 -2.59 -29.66
C ALA A 30 28.83 -2.80 -31.15
N GLY A 31 27.99 -3.54 -31.90
CA GLY A 31 28.22 -3.63 -33.34
C GLY A 31 27.27 -4.44 -34.22
N VAL A 32 26.57 -5.48 -33.74
CA VAL A 32 25.85 -6.40 -34.67
C VAL A 32 24.39 -6.73 -34.27
N GLY A 33 23.81 -5.98 -33.32
CA GLY A 33 22.45 -6.26 -32.83
C GLY A 33 21.36 -5.23 -33.17
N GLN A 34 21.70 -4.05 -33.69
CA GLN A 34 20.72 -2.96 -33.84
C GLN A 34 19.91 -3.01 -35.14
N ALA A 35 20.41 -3.66 -36.19
CA ALA A 35 19.68 -3.77 -37.47
C ALA A 35 18.63 -4.89 -37.50
N ALA A 36 18.63 -5.81 -36.51
CA ALA A 36 17.70 -6.94 -36.44
C ALA A 36 16.51 -6.72 -35.47
N ARG A 37 16.37 -5.52 -34.88
CA ARG A 37 15.23 -5.14 -34.02
C ARG A 37 14.37 -4.01 -34.59
N ALA A 38 14.65 -3.56 -35.81
CA ALA A 38 13.90 -2.49 -36.48
C ALA A 38 12.64 -2.99 -37.21
N GLY A 39 12.11 -4.15 -36.82
CA GLY A 39 10.89 -4.73 -37.38
C GLY A 39 9.96 -5.19 -36.25
N VAL A 40 8.84 -4.46 -36.09
CA VAL A 40 7.69 -4.70 -35.20
C VAL A 40 7.85 -4.23 -33.74
N ASP A 41 7.88 -2.92 -33.52
CA ASP A 41 7.50 -2.29 -32.25
C ASP A 41 6.16 -1.57 -32.43
N ALA A 42 5.05 -2.29 -32.34
CA ALA A 42 3.71 -1.76 -32.66
C ALA A 42 3.12 -0.84 -31.57
N HIS A 43 3.70 -0.79 -30.36
CA HIS A 43 3.15 -0.07 -29.21
C HIS A 43 3.98 1.17 -28.82
N PRO A 44 3.33 2.34 -28.58
CA PRO A 44 4.02 3.56 -28.18
C PRO A 44 4.63 3.45 -26.77
N ALA A 45 5.56 4.34 -26.45
CA ALA A 45 6.10 4.46 -25.09
C ALA A 45 5.07 5.15 -24.16
N THR A 46 4.99 4.68 -22.92
CA THR A 46 4.08 5.23 -21.89
C THR A 46 4.67 6.49 -21.27
N ARG A 47 3.83 7.52 -21.06
CA ARG A 47 4.18 8.69 -20.24
C ARG A 47 4.04 8.35 -18.75
N THR A 48 5.04 8.69 -17.94
CA THR A 48 5.01 8.48 -16.49
C THR A 48 5.53 9.70 -15.72
N GLY A 49 5.33 9.75 -14.41
CA GLY A 49 5.87 10.78 -13.51
C GLY A 49 5.11 12.11 -13.52
N THR A 50 4.44 12.48 -14.63
CA THR A 50 3.61 13.68 -14.70
C THR A 50 2.37 13.41 -15.55
N PRO A 51 1.28 12.93 -14.93
CA PRO A 51 0.03 12.71 -15.64
C PRO A 51 -0.47 14.01 -16.28
N PRO A 52 -0.94 13.99 -17.53
CA PRO A 52 -1.61 15.16 -18.12
C PRO A 52 -2.90 15.48 -17.36
N VAL A 53 -3.29 16.75 -17.34
CA VAL A 53 -4.53 17.20 -16.68
C VAL A 53 -5.58 17.53 -17.74
N LEU A 54 -6.76 16.94 -17.63
CA LEU A 54 -7.91 17.21 -18.48
C LEU A 54 -8.95 18.00 -17.68
N ARG A 55 -9.50 19.05 -18.28
CA ARG A 55 -10.50 19.95 -17.68
C ARG A 55 -11.68 20.11 -18.63
N GLY A 56 -12.82 20.53 -18.07
CA GLY A 56 -14.05 20.79 -18.82
C GLY A 56 -15.11 19.73 -18.60
N THR A 57 -16.26 19.91 -19.24
CA THR A 57 -17.45 19.05 -19.09
C THR A 57 -17.54 17.97 -20.17
N GLU A 58 -16.67 18.00 -21.17
CA GLU A 58 -16.59 17.00 -22.23
C GLU A 58 -15.16 16.50 -22.35
N ILE A 59 -14.98 15.19 -22.14
CA ILE A 59 -13.65 14.57 -22.07
C ILE A 59 -13.66 13.29 -22.88
N ASP A 60 -12.60 13.08 -23.65
CA ASP A 60 -12.35 11.86 -24.41
C ASP A 60 -11.19 11.08 -23.80
N LEU A 61 -11.46 9.82 -23.44
CA LEU A 61 -10.50 8.88 -22.89
C LEU A 61 -10.38 7.69 -23.83
N VAL A 62 -9.14 7.29 -24.14
CA VAL A 62 -8.84 6.15 -25.00
C VAL A 62 -8.07 5.12 -24.20
N ILE A 63 -8.71 3.99 -23.94
CA ILE A 63 -8.06 2.83 -23.33
C ILE A 63 -7.23 2.13 -24.40
N GLY A 64 -5.98 1.80 -24.09
CA GLY A 64 -5.10 1.11 -25.00
C GLY A 64 -3.86 0.56 -24.32
N GLU A 65 -3.00 -0.06 -25.10
CA GLU A 65 -1.74 -0.65 -24.62
C GLU A 65 -0.56 0.28 -24.93
N SER A 66 0.38 0.41 -23.99
CA SER A 66 1.65 1.08 -24.24
C SER A 66 2.79 0.43 -23.44
N ARG A 67 4.03 0.67 -23.87
CA ARG A 67 5.22 0.02 -23.29
C ARG A 67 5.67 0.72 -22.03
N VAL A 68 6.00 -0.06 -21.01
CA VAL A 68 6.66 0.39 -19.77
C VAL A 68 7.93 -0.40 -19.52
N ASN A 69 8.81 0.14 -18.67
CA ASN A 69 10.02 -0.56 -18.23
C ASN A 69 10.39 -0.14 -16.80
N PHE A 70 9.67 -0.68 -15.82
CA PHE A 70 9.90 -0.36 -14.40
C PHE A 70 11.01 -1.21 -13.76
N THR A 71 11.26 -2.41 -14.28
CA THR A 71 12.14 -3.43 -13.69
C THR A 71 13.43 -3.66 -14.47
N GLY A 72 13.63 -2.96 -15.59
CA GLY A 72 14.68 -3.22 -16.57
C GLY A 72 14.26 -4.15 -17.70
N THR A 73 13.08 -4.78 -17.61
CA THR A 73 12.51 -5.57 -18.72
C THR A 73 11.28 -4.87 -19.30
N PRO A 74 11.22 -4.62 -20.62
CA PRO A 74 10.02 -4.06 -21.25
C PRO A 74 8.78 -4.94 -21.01
N ARG A 75 7.66 -4.28 -20.70
CA ARG A 75 6.33 -4.88 -20.53
C ARG A 75 5.28 -4.03 -21.24
N ILE A 76 4.13 -4.64 -21.50
CA ILE A 76 2.93 -3.95 -21.99
C ILE A 76 2.08 -3.60 -20.78
N ALA A 77 1.65 -2.34 -20.73
CA ALA A 77 0.73 -1.84 -19.73
C ALA A 77 -0.59 -1.44 -20.36
N THR A 78 -1.67 -1.57 -19.60
CA THR A 78 -2.99 -1.05 -19.95
C THR A 78 -3.05 0.41 -19.50
N THR A 79 -3.31 1.32 -20.42
CA THR A 79 -3.24 2.76 -20.18
C THR A 79 -4.46 3.47 -20.70
N ILE A 80 -4.68 4.67 -20.18
CA ILE A 80 -5.64 5.62 -20.74
C ILE A 80 -4.83 6.81 -21.28
N ASN A 81 -5.05 7.13 -22.56
CA ASN A 81 -4.31 8.17 -23.28
C ASN A 81 -2.78 7.98 -23.22
N GLY A 82 -2.29 6.75 -23.15
CA GLY A 82 -0.86 6.42 -23.18
C GLY A 82 -0.07 6.87 -21.94
N SER A 83 -0.73 7.03 -20.80
CA SER A 83 -0.14 7.54 -19.55
C SER A 83 -0.37 6.61 -18.38
N ILE A 84 0.64 6.48 -17.50
CA ILE A 84 0.54 5.87 -16.17
C ILE A 84 1.11 6.82 -15.11
N PRO A 85 0.29 7.29 -14.16
CA PRO A 85 -1.17 7.20 -14.13
C PRO A 85 -1.82 7.78 -15.38
N ALA A 86 -3.06 7.38 -15.62
CA ALA A 86 -3.96 8.00 -16.58
C ALA A 86 -4.14 9.50 -16.29
N PRO A 87 -4.64 10.30 -17.25
CA PRO A 87 -4.80 11.74 -17.07
C PRO A 87 -5.57 12.10 -15.79
N THR A 88 -5.12 13.12 -15.07
CA THR A 88 -5.91 13.66 -13.95
C THR A 88 -7.12 14.40 -14.52
N LEU A 89 -8.32 13.99 -14.12
CA LEU A 89 -9.55 14.69 -14.45
C LEU A 89 -9.75 15.78 -13.40
N HIS A 90 -9.68 17.04 -13.81
CA HIS A 90 -9.87 18.17 -12.93
C HIS A 90 -11.19 18.85 -13.26
N LEU A 91 -12.19 18.52 -12.45
CA LEU A 91 -13.60 18.80 -12.66
C LEU A 91 -14.11 19.77 -11.59
N ARG A 92 -15.38 20.17 -11.71
CA ARG A 92 -16.00 21.11 -10.78
C ARG A 92 -17.34 20.59 -10.29
N GLU A 93 -17.55 20.69 -8.98
CA GLU A 93 -18.78 20.30 -8.31
C GLU A 93 -20.00 20.99 -8.96
N GLY A 94 -21.08 20.24 -9.14
CA GLY A 94 -22.34 20.69 -9.72
C GLY A 94 -22.40 20.65 -11.25
N ASP A 95 -21.26 20.50 -11.94
CA ASP A 95 -21.25 20.32 -13.40
C ASP A 95 -21.77 18.93 -13.78
N THR A 96 -22.42 18.85 -14.94
CA THR A 96 -22.69 17.57 -15.61
C THR A 96 -21.57 17.29 -16.58
N VAL A 97 -20.85 16.20 -16.37
CA VAL A 97 -19.74 15.78 -17.21
C VAL A 97 -20.19 14.70 -18.19
N THR A 98 -19.65 14.74 -19.40
CA THR A 98 -19.81 13.74 -20.45
C THR A 98 -18.43 13.22 -20.80
N ILE A 99 -18.15 11.96 -20.46
CA ILE A 99 -16.86 11.32 -20.68
C ILE A 99 -17.03 10.17 -21.67
N ARG A 100 -16.43 10.30 -22.85
CA ARG A 100 -16.47 9.30 -23.91
C ARG A 100 -15.24 8.42 -23.80
N VAL A 101 -15.46 7.14 -23.55
CA VAL A 101 -14.40 6.16 -23.30
C VAL A 101 -14.36 5.17 -24.45
N THR A 102 -13.32 5.26 -25.28
CA THR A 102 -13.10 4.34 -26.39
C THR A 102 -12.17 3.21 -25.97
N ASN A 103 -12.60 1.96 -26.15
CA ASN A 103 -11.79 0.79 -25.86
C ASN A 103 -11.01 0.34 -27.11
N ARG A 104 -9.67 0.42 -27.08
CA ARG A 104 -8.79 -0.12 -28.15
C ARG A 104 -8.10 -1.43 -27.78
N LEU A 105 -8.46 -2.04 -26.64
CA LEU A 105 -7.99 -3.37 -26.28
C LEU A 105 -8.69 -4.43 -27.13
N ARG A 106 -8.16 -5.66 -27.09
CA ARG A 106 -8.76 -6.83 -27.74
C ARG A 106 -9.82 -7.52 -26.88
N GLU A 107 -10.00 -7.04 -25.65
CA GLU A 107 -10.94 -7.56 -24.66
C GLU A 107 -11.86 -6.44 -24.16
N ALA A 108 -12.95 -6.81 -23.50
CA ALA A 108 -13.85 -5.85 -22.88
C ALA A 108 -13.13 -5.06 -21.77
N SER A 109 -13.54 -3.81 -21.58
CA SER A 109 -12.96 -2.93 -20.57
C SER A 109 -14.05 -2.07 -19.90
N SER A 110 -13.67 -1.30 -18.89
CA SER A 110 -14.57 -0.44 -18.14
C SER A 110 -13.78 0.65 -17.41
N ILE A 111 -14.46 1.72 -17.02
CA ILE A 111 -13.93 2.68 -16.05
C ILE A 111 -14.95 2.82 -14.92
N HIS A 112 -14.52 2.54 -13.70
CA HIS A 112 -15.23 2.86 -12.47
C HIS A 112 -14.73 4.19 -11.90
N TRP A 113 -15.64 5.01 -11.38
CA TRP A 113 -15.38 6.34 -10.85
C TRP A 113 -15.37 6.30 -9.32
N HIS A 114 -14.26 5.82 -8.76
CA HIS A 114 -14.15 5.48 -7.34
C HIS A 114 -14.53 6.65 -6.43
N GLY A 115 -15.55 6.41 -5.60
CA GLY A 115 -16.08 7.37 -4.64
C GLY A 115 -17.08 8.38 -5.21
N ILE A 116 -17.27 8.47 -6.53
CA ILE A 116 -18.22 9.39 -7.14
C ILE A 116 -19.67 8.88 -6.99
N ILE A 117 -20.57 9.75 -6.52
CA ILE A 117 -22.00 9.46 -6.44
C ILE A 117 -22.62 9.75 -7.81
N LEU A 118 -23.17 8.71 -8.44
CA LEU A 118 -23.70 8.78 -9.80
C LEU A 118 -24.85 7.78 -9.99
N PRO A 119 -25.67 7.92 -11.06
CA PRO A 119 -26.63 6.89 -11.43
C PRO A 119 -25.91 5.57 -11.72
N TYR A 120 -26.43 4.45 -11.20
CA TYR A 120 -25.70 3.18 -11.24
C TYR A 120 -25.24 2.78 -12.65
N GLN A 121 -26.00 3.08 -13.72
CA GLN A 121 -25.61 2.76 -15.10
C GLN A 121 -24.29 3.42 -15.56
N MET A 122 -23.85 4.47 -14.84
CA MET A 122 -22.60 5.19 -15.10
C MET A 122 -21.45 4.71 -14.20
N ASP A 123 -21.69 3.74 -13.33
CA ASP A 123 -20.73 3.26 -12.33
C ASP A 123 -19.60 2.44 -12.94
N GLY A 124 -19.84 1.84 -14.11
CA GLY A 124 -18.79 1.19 -14.90
C GLY A 124 -18.28 -0.12 -14.32
N VAL A 125 -19.17 -0.93 -13.72
CA VAL A 125 -18.87 -2.25 -13.17
C VAL A 125 -19.53 -3.32 -14.04
N PRO A 126 -18.78 -4.01 -14.93
CA PRO A 126 -19.35 -5.01 -15.82
C PRO A 126 -20.05 -6.15 -15.06
N GLY A 127 -21.23 -6.56 -15.54
CA GLY A 127 -22.03 -7.62 -14.93
C GLY A 127 -22.87 -7.17 -13.72
N ILE A 128 -22.66 -5.96 -13.21
CA ILE A 128 -23.48 -5.35 -12.16
C ILE A 128 -24.24 -4.15 -12.73
N SER A 129 -23.54 -3.14 -13.22
CA SER A 129 -24.15 -1.88 -13.60
C SER A 129 -24.30 -1.66 -15.10
N PHE A 130 -23.52 -2.39 -15.91
CA PHE A 130 -23.62 -2.45 -17.37
C PHE A 130 -22.88 -3.67 -17.95
N ALA A 131 -22.82 -3.80 -19.28
CA ALA A 131 -22.20 -4.95 -19.95
C ALA A 131 -20.66 -4.87 -20.10
N GLY A 132 -20.03 -3.72 -19.85
CA GLY A 132 -18.66 -3.44 -20.28
C GLY A 132 -18.59 -2.75 -21.65
N ILE A 133 -17.44 -2.19 -21.98
CA ILE A 133 -17.14 -1.54 -23.26
C ILE A 133 -16.46 -2.57 -24.16
N ALA A 134 -17.10 -3.02 -25.24
CA ALA A 134 -16.52 -4.03 -26.12
C ALA A 134 -15.31 -3.48 -26.90
N PRO A 135 -14.43 -4.36 -27.44
CA PRO A 135 -13.32 -3.95 -28.30
C PRO A 135 -13.77 -3.06 -29.46
N GLY A 136 -13.14 -1.90 -29.61
CA GLY A 136 -13.43 -0.92 -30.67
C GLY A 136 -14.62 -0.01 -30.39
N GLU A 137 -15.40 -0.26 -29.34
CA GLU A 137 -16.57 0.54 -29.00
C GLU A 137 -16.24 1.77 -28.15
N THR A 138 -17.17 2.71 -28.10
CA THR A 138 -17.13 3.86 -27.21
C THR A 138 -18.37 3.89 -26.35
N PHE A 139 -18.17 3.93 -25.03
CA PHE A 139 -19.25 4.19 -24.08
C PHE A 139 -19.21 5.63 -23.62
N THR A 140 -20.39 6.25 -23.48
CA THR A 140 -20.51 7.64 -23.02
C THR A 140 -21.04 7.64 -21.60
N TYR A 141 -20.15 7.94 -20.65
CA TYR A 141 -20.53 8.22 -19.27
C TYR A 141 -21.09 9.64 -19.18
N ARG A 142 -22.25 9.81 -18.55
CA ARG A 142 -22.82 11.12 -18.30
C ARG A 142 -23.48 11.19 -16.94
N PHE A 143 -22.92 12.00 -16.06
CA PHE A 143 -23.41 12.17 -14.69
C PHE A 143 -23.12 13.58 -14.17
N ARG A 144 -23.86 13.98 -13.14
CA ARG A 144 -23.64 15.23 -12.42
C ARG A 144 -22.71 14.96 -11.24
N LEU A 145 -21.73 15.84 -11.02
CA LEU A 145 -20.88 15.79 -9.84
C LEU A 145 -21.60 16.46 -8.66
N GLU A 146 -21.88 15.70 -7.62
CA GLU A 146 -22.61 16.18 -6.44
C GLU A 146 -21.72 16.44 -5.22
N GLN A 147 -20.42 16.17 -5.37
CA GLN A 147 -19.41 16.23 -4.32
C GLN A 147 -18.15 16.94 -4.81
N SER A 148 -17.29 17.32 -3.88
CA SER A 148 -15.95 17.89 -4.11
C SER A 148 -14.89 17.06 -3.40
N GLY A 149 -13.63 17.18 -3.80
CA GLY A 149 -12.51 16.54 -3.10
C GLY A 149 -11.60 15.75 -4.03
N THR A 150 -10.82 14.85 -3.43
CA THR A 150 -9.88 13.96 -4.12
C THR A 150 -10.53 12.58 -4.31
N TYR A 151 -10.61 12.14 -5.55
CA TYR A 151 -11.14 10.85 -5.97
C TYR A 151 -10.23 10.26 -7.04
N TRP A 152 -10.61 9.10 -7.58
CA TRP A 152 -9.84 8.43 -8.62
C TRP A 152 -10.74 7.57 -9.50
N TYR A 153 -10.19 7.06 -10.59
CA TYR A 153 -10.89 6.16 -11.50
C TYR A 153 -9.94 5.05 -11.93
N HIS A 154 -10.48 3.86 -12.16
CA HIS A 154 -9.70 2.69 -12.54
C HIS A 154 -10.55 1.68 -13.32
N SER A 155 -9.89 0.68 -13.91
CA SER A 155 -10.63 -0.43 -14.52
C SER A 155 -11.35 -1.26 -13.47
N HIS A 156 -12.58 -1.66 -13.77
CA HIS A 156 -13.27 -2.72 -13.04
C HIS A 156 -13.41 -4.01 -13.88
N SER A 157 -12.57 -4.16 -14.90
CA SER A 157 -12.52 -5.32 -15.80
C SER A 157 -11.24 -6.14 -15.59
N GLY A 158 -11.41 -7.38 -15.14
CA GLY A 158 -10.29 -8.32 -14.97
C GLY A 158 -9.21 -7.76 -14.04
N MET A 159 -7.96 -7.78 -14.49
CA MET A 159 -6.80 -7.28 -13.74
C MET A 159 -6.20 -6.01 -14.39
N GLN A 160 -6.99 -5.29 -15.18
CA GLN A 160 -6.51 -4.14 -15.97
C GLN A 160 -6.02 -2.97 -15.08
N GLU A 161 -6.53 -2.85 -13.86
CA GLU A 161 -6.03 -1.90 -12.85
C GLU A 161 -4.57 -2.20 -12.50
N LEU A 162 -4.25 -3.46 -12.16
CA LEU A 162 -2.90 -3.89 -11.79
C LEU A 162 -1.91 -3.78 -12.97
N THR A 163 -2.41 -3.81 -14.21
CA THR A 163 -1.60 -3.59 -15.41
C THR A 163 -1.49 -2.12 -15.83
N GLY A 164 -1.96 -1.17 -15.01
CA GLY A 164 -1.68 0.26 -15.16
C GLY A 164 -2.89 1.18 -15.36
N MET A 165 -4.12 0.65 -15.37
CA MET A 165 -5.31 1.44 -15.71
C MET A 165 -5.95 2.10 -14.48
N TYR A 166 -5.37 3.22 -14.06
CA TYR A 166 -5.86 4.07 -12.97
C TYR A 166 -5.46 5.54 -13.18
N GLY A 167 -6.28 6.49 -12.71
CA GLY A 167 -6.01 7.92 -12.77
C GLY A 167 -6.75 8.70 -11.69
N ALA A 168 -6.35 9.95 -11.46
CA ALA A 168 -6.93 10.79 -10.42
C ALA A 168 -8.13 11.61 -10.91
N ILE A 169 -9.08 11.89 -10.03
CA ILE A 169 -10.15 12.87 -10.22
C ILE A 169 -10.05 13.91 -9.10
N ILE A 170 -9.88 15.17 -9.45
CA ILE A 170 -9.96 16.29 -8.51
C ILE A 170 -11.23 17.05 -8.82
N VAL A 171 -12.12 17.18 -7.84
CA VAL A 171 -13.37 17.93 -8.00
C VAL A 171 -13.31 19.20 -7.16
N GLU A 172 -13.18 20.34 -7.82
CA GLU A 172 -13.14 21.65 -7.16
C GLU A 172 -14.54 22.01 -6.60
N PRO A 173 -14.65 22.44 -5.33
CA PRO A 173 -15.92 22.87 -4.75
C PRO A 173 -16.44 24.13 -5.43
N ARG A 174 -17.75 24.17 -5.71
CA ARG A 174 -18.36 25.32 -6.40
C ARG A 174 -18.34 26.58 -5.55
N GLY A 175 -18.52 26.42 -4.24
CA GLY A 175 -18.48 27.48 -3.24
C GLY A 175 -17.07 28.04 -2.95
N GLY A 176 -16.04 27.47 -3.58
CA GLY A 176 -14.65 27.82 -3.33
C GLY A 176 -13.99 26.93 -2.28
N GLU A 177 -12.66 26.91 -2.30
CA GLU A 177 -11.85 26.03 -1.45
C GLU A 177 -11.83 26.52 0.00
N THR A 178 -12.16 25.61 0.92
CA THR A 178 -12.09 25.86 2.38
C THR A 178 -10.70 25.53 2.92
N ILE A 179 -10.03 24.54 2.32
CA ILE A 179 -8.67 24.12 2.69
C ILE A 179 -7.66 24.98 1.93
N ARG A 180 -7.07 25.97 2.62
CA ARG A 180 -6.08 26.87 2.01
C ARG A 180 -4.77 26.14 1.71
N ALA A 181 -4.38 26.14 0.44
CA ALA A 181 -3.08 25.72 -0.06
C ALA A 181 -2.64 26.66 -1.18
N ASP A 182 -1.34 26.91 -1.28
CA ASP A 182 -0.73 27.71 -2.34
C ASP A 182 -0.44 26.85 -3.58
N ARG A 183 -0.30 25.52 -3.37
CA ARG A 183 0.02 24.54 -4.40
C ARG A 183 -0.57 23.18 -4.07
N ASP A 184 -1.05 22.51 -5.11
CA ASP A 184 -1.51 21.13 -5.05
C ASP A 184 -0.58 20.21 -5.84
N HIS A 185 -0.28 19.04 -5.27
CA HIS A 185 0.28 17.90 -6.00
C HIS A 185 -0.58 16.67 -5.76
N VAL A 186 -0.95 15.98 -6.83
CA VAL A 186 -1.51 14.62 -6.75
C VAL A 186 -0.37 13.64 -6.53
N VAL A 187 -0.54 12.74 -5.56
CA VAL A 187 0.39 11.65 -5.27
C VAL A 187 -0.38 10.33 -5.34
N LEU A 188 -0.46 9.76 -6.54
CA LEU A 188 -1.12 8.48 -6.78
C LEU A 188 -0.09 7.36 -6.64
N LEU A 189 -0.27 6.54 -5.61
CA LEU A 189 0.53 5.35 -5.33
C LEU A 189 -0.11 4.13 -6.00
N SER A 190 0.73 3.25 -6.54
CA SER A 190 0.29 2.01 -7.16
C SER A 190 1.37 0.94 -7.05
N ASP A 191 1.03 -0.32 -7.33
CA ASP A 191 1.97 -1.42 -7.44
C ASP A 191 1.96 -2.02 -8.85
N TRP A 192 3.12 -2.49 -9.28
CA TRP A 192 3.34 -3.08 -10.60
C TRP A 192 3.95 -4.47 -10.47
N THR A 193 3.47 -5.43 -11.25
CA THR A 193 4.09 -6.73 -11.40
C THR A 193 4.48 -6.98 -12.85
N ASP A 194 5.66 -7.56 -13.05
CA ASP A 194 6.11 -8.05 -14.36
C ASP A 194 5.50 -9.41 -14.73
N GLU A 195 4.90 -10.09 -13.76
CA GLU A 195 4.17 -11.34 -13.97
C GLU A 195 2.73 -11.06 -14.43
N ASP A 196 2.16 -12.01 -15.17
CA ASP A 196 0.72 -12.02 -15.44
C ASP A 196 -0.08 -12.02 -14.12
N PRO A 197 -0.90 -10.99 -13.85
CA PRO A 197 -1.73 -10.90 -12.66
C PRO A 197 -2.58 -12.15 -12.38
N MET A 198 -3.12 -12.80 -13.42
CA MET A 198 -3.93 -14.00 -13.24
C MET A 198 -3.09 -15.21 -12.81
N ARG A 199 -1.81 -15.26 -13.22
CA ARG A 199 -0.86 -16.26 -12.75
C ARG A 199 -0.45 -16.01 -11.30
N VAL A 200 -0.28 -14.74 -10.91
CA VAL A 200 -0.04 -14.34 -9.52
C VAL A 200 -1.22 -14.78 -8.64
N PHE A 201 -2.44 -14.45 -9.05
CA PHE A 201 -3.66 -14.88 -8.37
C PHE A 201 -3.78 -16.40 -8.25
N ALA A 202 -3.54 -17.14 -9.33
CA ALA A 202 -3.59 -18.60 -9.32
C ALA A 202 -2.58 -19.23 -8.32
N LYS A 203 -1.36 -18.66 -8.21
CA LYS A 203 -0.38 -19.09 -7.20
C LYS A 203 -0.90 -18.86 -5.78
N LEU A 204 -1.44 -17.67 -5.50
CA LEU A 204 -2.01 -17.34 -4.17
C LEU A 204 -3.19 -18.25 -3.80
N LYS A 205 -4.05 -18.60 -4.78
CA LYS A 205 -5.15 -19.56 -4.56
C LYS A 205 -4.65 -20.99 -4.28
N GLY A 206 -3.50 -21.38 -4.81
CA GLY A 206 -2.89 -22.68 -4.54
C GLY A 206 -2.08 -22.72 -3.25
N GLN A 207 -1.41 -21.62 -2.91
CA GLN A 207 -0.58 -21.47 -1.72
C GLN A 207 -0.56 -19.99 -1.30
N SER A 208 -1.25 -19.66 -0.20
CA SER A 208 -1.42 -18.28 0.25
C SER A 208 -0.09 -17.59 0.59
N ASP A 209 0.88 -18.32 1.13
CA ASP A 209 2.17 -17.79 1.55
C ASP A 209 3.26 -17.82 0.45
N TYR A 210 2.90 -18.08 -0.81
CA TYR A 210 3.86 -18.30 -1.91
C TYR A 210 4.89 -17.17 -2.08
N TYR A 211 4.46 -15.92 -1.90
CA TYR A 211 5.33 -14.73 -2.02
C TYR A 211 5.81 -14.19 -0.68
N ASN A 212 5.55 -14.91 0.42
CA ASN A 212 6.03 -14.57 1.74
C ASN A 212 7.40 -15.22 1.98
N TYR A 213 8.46 -14.46 1.69
CA TYR A 213 9.85 -14.90 1.89
C TYR A 213 10.40 -14.61 3.29
N ARG A 214 9.59 -14.05 4.21
CA ARG A 214 10.01 -13.64 5.55
C ARG A 214 9.70 -14.71 6.61
N GLN A 215 9.92 -15.95 6.22
CA GLN A 215 9.59 -17.11 7.04
C GLN A 215 10.58 -17.29 8.21
N PRO A 216 10.12 -17.78 9.37
CA PRO A 216 10.99 -18.04 10.51
C PRO A 216 12.10 -19.05 10.18
N THR A 217 13.33 -18.73 10.59
CA THR A 217 14.53 -19.53 10.32
C THR A 217 15.01 -20.30 11.55
N ALA A 218 15.94 -21.24 11.36
CA ALA A 218 16.61 -21.93 12.46
C ALA A 218 17.36 -20.96 13.39
N ALA A 219 17.91 -19.87 12.85
CA ALA A 219 18.57 -18.84 13.65
C ALA A 219 17.56 -18.06 14.51
N ASP A 220 16.36 -17.82 14.00
CA ASP A 220 15.26 -17.20 14.78
C ASP A 220 14.85 -18.11 15.93
N PHE A 221 14.70 -19.41 15.67
CA PHE A 221 14.39 -20.38 16.72
C PHE A 221 15.46 -20.44 17.81
N LEU A 222 16.75 -20.45 17.45
CA LEU A 222 17.84 -20.44 18.43
C LEU A 222 17.85 -19.17 19.27
N ARG A 223 17.52 -18.02 18.66
CA ARG A 223 17.37 -16.75 19.39
C ARG A 223 16.18 -16.78 20.34
N ASP A 224 15.03 -17.28 19.90
CA ASP A 224 13.85 -17.45 20.74
C ASP A 224 14.14 -18.41 21.91
N ALA A 225 14.81 -19.54 21.66
CA ALA A 225 15.19 -20.49 22.71
C ALA A 225 16.20 -19.91 23.72
N ALA A 226 17.12 -19.06 23.26
CA ALA A 226 18.07 -18.37 24.14
C ALA A 226 17.40 -17.27 24.99
N ARG A 227 16.39 -16.58 24.45
CA ARG A 227 15.69 -15.48 25.13
C ARG A 227 14.59 -15.97 26.07
N ASP A 228 13.77 -16.90 25.59
CA ASP A 228 12.50 -17.29 26.23
C ASP A 228 12.55 -18.73 26.78
N GLY A 229 13.62 -19.48 26.50
CA GLY A 229 13.77 -20.89 26.85
C GLY A 229 13.26 -21.84 25.76
N LEU A 230 13.82 -23.06 25.71
CA LEU A 230 13.52 -24.03 24.65
C LEU A 230 12.04 -24.44 24.61
N GLY A 231 11.42 -24.65 25.77
CA GLY A 231 10.00 -25.03 25.86
C GLY A 231 9.09 -23.97 25.25
N ALA A 232 9.23 -22.72 25.67
CA ALA A 232 8.43 -21.60 25.17
C ALA A 232 8.64 -21.37 23.66
N ALA A 233 9.88 -21.49 23.17
CA ALA A 233 10.17 -21.39 21.74
C ALA A 233 9.50 -22.51 20.92
N MET A 234 9.46 -23.74 21.45
CA MET A 234 8.76 -24.86 20.82
C MET A 234 7.24 -24.65 20.82
N ASP A 235 6.67 -24.19 21.92
CA ASP A 235 5.23 -23.95 22.03
C ASP A 235 4.77 -22.82 21.11
N LYS A 236 5.54 -21.73 21.05
CA LYS A 236 5.33 -20.65 20.06
C LYS A 236 5.31 -21.20 18.64
N ARG A 237 6.26 -22.06 18.28
CA ARG A 237 6.33 -22.65 16.94
C ARG A 237 5.18 -23.59 16.64
N ARG A 238 4.78 -24.42 17.61
CA ARG A 238 3.62 -25.32 17.50
C ARG A 238 2.33 -24.54 17.28
N MET A 239 2.12 -23.46 18.03
CA MET A 239 0.95 -22.60 17.92
C MET A 239 0.79 -22.05 16.50
N TRP A 240 1.82 -21.39 15.94
CA TRP A 240 1.77 -20.87 14.56
C TRP A 240 1.54 -21.96 13.51
N ASN A 241 2.20 -23.12 13.67
CA ASN A 241 2.01 -24.25 12.77
C ASN A 241 0.58 -24.83 12.83
N ALA A 242 -0.03 -24.88 14.02
CA ALA A 242 -1.40 -25.35 14.21
C ALA A 242 -2.43 -24.39 13.59
N MET A 243 -2.21 -23.08 13.70
CA MET A 243 -3.03 -22.07 13.04
C MET A 243 -2.84 -22.04 11.51
N ARG A 244 -1.79 -22.68 10.98
CA ARG A 244 -1.43 -22.68 9.55
C ARG A 244 -1.25 -21.27 8.99
N MET A 245 -0.67 -20.38 9.79
CA MET A 245 -0.39 -19.00 9.42
C MET A 245 1.08 -18.67 9.63
N SER A 246 1.63 -17.80 8.78
CA SER A 246 2.94 -17.23 9.01
C SER A 246 2.84 -16.08 10.02
N PRO A 247 3.77 -15.95 11.00
CA PRO A 247 3.80 -14.79 11.89
C PRO A 247 4.18 -13.49 11.17
N THR A 248 4.57 -13.55 9.90
CA THR A 248 4.88 -12.37 9.07
C THR A 248 3.90 -12.25 7.90
N ASP A 249 2.68 -12.74 8.07
CA ASP A 249 1.62 -12.70 7.04
C ASP A 249 0.93 -11.33 7.01
N LEU A 250 1.68 -10.30 6.62
CA LEU A 250 1.24 -8.91 6.58
C LEU A 250 0.66 -8.50 5.22
N ALA A 251 1.07 -9.17 4.14
CA ALA A 251 0.57 -8.94 2.80
C ALA A 251 0.79 -10.19 1.94
N ASP A 252 -0.14 -10.47 1.03
CA ASP A 252 -0.06 -11.60 0.11
C ASP A 252 1.07 -11.44 -0.92
N LEU A 253 1.36 -10.19 -1.31
CA LEU A 253 2.41 -9.83 -2.25
C LEU A 253 3.43 -8.88 -1.62
N SER A 254 4.69 -9.08 -1.99
CA SER A 254 5.85 -8.32 -1.49
C SER A 254 6.69 -7.75 -2.63
N ALA A 255 7.72 -6.98 -2.29
CA ALA A 255 8.72 -6.44 -3.21
C ALA A 255 9.50 -7.50 -4.02
N ALA A 256 9.31 -8.79 -3.72
CA ALA A 256 9.83 -9.88 -4.55
C ALA A 256 9.15 -9.92 -5.94
N THR A 257 7.87 -9.52 -6.00
CA THR A 257 7.01 -9.55 -7.19
C THR A 257 6.55 -8.15 -7.57
N LEU A 258 6.35 -7.26 -6.59
CA LEU A 258 5.84 -5.91 -6.80
C LEU A 258 6.97 -4.88 -6.92
N THR A 259 6.78 -3.94 -7.84
CA THR A 259 7.48 -2.65 -7.89
C THR A 259 6.50 -1.56 -7.50
N TYR A 260 6.75 -0.86 -6.39
CA TYR A 260 5.89 0.20 -5.90
C TYR A 260 6.17 1.50 -6.64
N LEU A 261 5.12 2.16 -7.13
CA LEU A 261 5.21 3.35 -7.98
C LEU A 261 4.58 4.55 -7.26
N MET A 262 5.17 5.73 -7.49
CA MET A 262 4.59 7.02 -7.11
C MET A 262 4.40 7.85 -8.39
N ASN A 263 3.17 8.17 -8.73
CA ASN A 263 2.82 8.81 -10.00
C ASN A 263 3.45 8.08 -11.22
N GLY A 264 3.50 6.74 -11.18
CA GLY A 264 4.06 5.92 -12.25
C GLY A 264 5.59 5.97 -12.35
N ALA A 265 6.27 6.61 -11.41
CA ALA A 265 7.72 6.57 -11.28
C ALA A 265 8.14 5.50 -10.27
N THR A 266 9.19 4.74 -10.61
CA THR A 266 9.81 3.79 -9.68
C THR A 266 10.54 4.53 -8.55
N PRO A 267 10.94 3.84 -7.46
CA PRO A 267 11.74 4.47 -6.40
C PRO A 267 13.06 5.06 -6.93
N ALA A 268 13.65 4.44 -7.96
CA ALA A 268 14.83 4.98 -8.63
C ALA A 268 14.49 6.18 -9.52
N GLY A 269 13.33 6.16 -10.16
CA GLY A 269 12.81 7.27 -10.97
C GLY A 269 12.50 8.53 -10.17
N ASN A 270 12.17 8.39 -8.88
CA ASN A 270 12.02 9.48 -7.91
C ASN A 270 11.13 10.62 -8.42
N TRP A 271 9.81 10.46 -8.32
CA TRP A 271 8.85 11.51 -8.66
C TRP A 271 9.21 12.83 -7.97
N ARG A 272 9.01 13.97 -8.64
CA ARG A 272 9.33 15.30 -8.10
C ARG A 272 8.08 16.17 -7.94
N GLY A 273 7.92 16.74 -6.75
CA GLY A 273 6.98 17.84 -6.49
C GLY A 273 7.74 19.14 -6.22
N ALA A 274 7.53 20.17 -7.05
CA ALA A 274 8.16 21.48 -6.80
C ALA A 274 7.48 22.23 -5.65
N PHE A 275 8.23 23.02 -4.87
CA PHE A 275 7.67 23.95 -3.89
C PHE A 275 8.53 25.21 -3.75
N ARG A 276 7.98 26.26 -3.12
CA ARG A 276 8.75 27.39 -2.60
C ARG A 276 8.86 27.30 -1.08
N PRO A 277 10.02 27.60 -0.46
CA PRO A 277 10.15 27.54 1.00
C PRO A 277 9.06 28.37 1.70
N GLY A 278 8.38 27.76 2.68
CA GLY A 278 7.28 28.36 3.42
C GLY A 278 5.90 28.28 2.76
N GLU A 279 5.79 27.75 1.55
CA GLU A 279 4.52 27.53 0.84
C GLU A 279 3.68 26.45 1.55
N ARG A 280 2.36 26.64 1.63
CA ARG A 280 1.41 25.60 2.04
C ARG A 280 1.16 24.69 0.84
N VAL A 281 1.79 23.52 0.85
CA VAL A 281 1.65 22.53 -0.21
C VAL A 281 0.63 21.48 0.23
N ARG A 282 -0.44 21.31 -0.55
CA ARG A 282 -1.37 20.19 -0.41
C ARG A 282 -0.90 19.01 -1.23
N LEU A 283 -0.71 17.88 -0.57
CA LEU A 283 -0.46 16.59 -1.21
C LEU A 283 -1.73 15.77 -1.15
N ARG A 284 -2.25 15.40 -2.33
CA ARG A 284 -3.48 14.62 -2.49
C ARG A 284 -3.11 13.17 -2.73
N PHE A 285 -3.03 12.39 -1.66
CA PHE A 285 -2.65 10.99 -1.72
C PHE A 285 -3.82 10.13 -2.17
N ILE A 286 -3.55 9.24 -3.13
CA ILE A 286 -4.49 8.25 -3.64
C ILE A 286 -3.78 6.91 -3.61
N ASN A 287 -4.36 5.90 -2.97
CA ASN A 287 -3.83 4.54 -3.07
C ASN A 287 -4.58 3.76 -4.15
N GLY A 288 -4.06 3.83 -5.38
CA GLY A 288 -4.55 3.04 -6.52
C GLY A 288 -3.75 1.75 -6.72
N ALA A 289 -3.26 1.15 -5.64
CA ALA A 289 -2.58 -0.15 -5.67
C ALA A 289 -3.60 -1.29 -5.59
N GLY A 290 -3.33 -2.43 -6.22
CA GLY A 290 -4.23 -3.58 -6.18
C GLY A 290 -4.11 -4.43 -4.91
N ASN A 291 -3.04 -4.25 -4.13
CA ASN A 291 -2.75 -5.06 -2.93
C ASN A 291 -2.15 -4.25 -1.77
N SER A 292 -1.38 -3.20 -2.07
CA SER A 292 -0.43 -2.63 -1.11
C SER A 292 -1.05 -1.60 -0.18
N PHE A 293 -0.95 -1.84 1.14
CA PHE A 293 -1.08 -0.80 2.16
C PHE A 293 0.22 -0.04 2.28
N TYR A 294 0.15 1.28 2.33
CA TYR A 294 1.31 2.15 2.45
C TYR A 294 1.32 2.92 3.76
N ASP A 295 2.48 2.95 4.39
CA ASP A 295 2.81 3.86 5.49
C ASP A 295 3.56 5.05 4.91
N VAL A 296 2.89 6.20 4.88
CA VAL A 296 3.40 7.42 4.29
C VAL A 296 4.01 8.29 5.37
N ARG A 297 5.23 8.77 5.13
CA ARG A 297 5.93 9.74 5.98
C ARG A 297 6.81 10.67 5.17
N ILE A 298 7.08 11.85 5.72
CA ILE A 298 8.04 12.82 5.16
C ILE A 298 9.00 13.21 6.29
N PRO A 299 10.20 12.61 6.38
CA PRO A 299 11.13 12.87 7.48
C PRO A 299 11.45 14.37 7.60
N GLY A 300 11.29 14.91 8.80
CA GLY A 300 11.53 16.33 9.10
C GLY A 300 10.41 17.27 8.65
N LEU A 301 9.29 16.75 8.13
CA LEU A 301 8.15 17.55 7.69
C LEU A 301 6.83 16.91 8.14
N PRO A 302 6.21 17.41 9.23
CA PRO A 302 4.94 16.88 9.69
C PRO A 302 3.83 17.15 8.68
N MET A 303 2.84 16.25 8.64
CA MET A 303 1.72 16.29 7.71
C MET A 303 0.43 16.60 8.47
N THR A 304 -0.30 17.63 8.06
CA THR A 304 -1.62 17.93 8.61
C THR A 304 -2.70 17.33 7.69
N VAL A 305 -3.31 16.23 8.09
CA VAL A 305 -4.44 15.59 7.40
C VAL A 305 -5.65 16.52 7.49
N VAL A 306 -6.30 16.78 6.35
CA VAL A 306 -7.41 17.74 6.23
C VAL A 306 -8.61 17.19 5.45
N GLN A 307 -8.43 16.07 4.74
CA GLN A 307 -9.51 15.40 4.02
C GLN A 307 -9.24 13.89 3.99
N SER A 308 -10.30 13.09 4.10
CA SER A 308 -10.30 11.63 3.90
C SER A 308 -11.44 11.28 2.95
N ASP A 309 -11.18 10.56 1.87
CA ASP A 309 -12.20 10.10 0.90
C ASP A 309 -13.13 11.20 0.36
N GLY A 310 -12.53 12.36 0.05
CA GLY A 310 -13.25 13.54 -0.43
C GLY A 310 -14.06 14.28 0.64
N VAL A 311 -14.02 13.83 1.91
CA VAL A 311 -14.70 14.47 3.03
C VAL A 311 -13.68 15.24 3.87
N ASN A 312 -13.94 16.53 4.08
CA ASN A 312 -13.12 17.35 4.96
C ASN A 312 -13.22 16.84 6.41
N VAL A 313 -12.08 16.77 7.09
CA VAL A 313 -11.98 16.35 8.50
C VAL A 313 -11.45 17.49 9.37
N GLU A 314 -11.62 17.36 10.68
CA GLU A 314 -10.91 18.24 11.62
C GLU A 314 -9.39 18.06 11.43
N PRO A 315 -8.59 19.12 11.26
CA PRO A 315 -7.19 18.97 10.92
C PRO A 315 -6.36 18.23 11.98
N VAL A 316 -5.71 17.13 11.59
CA VAL A 316 -4.85 16.33 12.48
C VAL A 316 -3.42 16.34 11.98
N THR A 317 -2.47 16.78 12.82
CA THR A 317 -1.04 16.77 12.45
C THR A 317 -0.34 15.50 12.93
N VAL A 318 0.22 14.75 12.00
CA VAL A 318 0.86 13.44 12.20
C VAL A 318 2.22 13.39 11.51
N ASP A 319 3.06 12.46 11.93
CA ASP A 319 4.34 12.16 11.27
C ASP A 319 4.19 11.06 10.21
N GLU A 320 3.19 10.19 10.38
CA GLU A 320 2.97 9.02 9.53
C GLU A 320 1.47 8.70 9.47
N PHE A 321 1.00 8.16 8.35
CA PHE A 321 -0.33 7.57 8.25
C PHE A 321 -0.29 6.30 7.41
N ARG A 322 -1.14 5.33 7.73
CA ARG A 322 -1.37 4.13 6.93
C ARG A 322 -2.66 4.29 6.15
N PHE A 323 -2.65 3.86 4.89
CA PHE A 323 -3.85 3.79 4.07
C PHE A 323 -3.77 2.64 3.06
N GLY A 324 -4.91 2.00 2.82
CA GLY A 324 -5.10 0.84 1.98
C GLY A 324 -5.59 1.17 0.57
N PRO A 325 -5.63 0.17 -0.32
CA PRO A 325 -6.22 0.30 -1.66
C PRO A 325 -7.60 0.98 -1.63
N GLY A 326 -7.77 2.01 -2.45
CA GLY A 326 -9.01 2.79 -2.58
C GLY A 326 -9.09 4.05 -1.74
N GLU A 327 -8.40 4.10 -0.60
CA GLU A 327 -8.44 5.26 0.29
C GLU A 327 -7.69 6.46 -0.30
N THR A 328 -8.18 7.66 0.03
CA THR A 328 -7.55 8.93 -0.33
C THR A 328 -7.41 9.83 0.90
N TYR A 329 -6.28 10.53 0.98
CA TYR A 329 -6.00 11.50 2.03
C TYR A 329 -5.41 12.77 1.43
N ASP A 330 -5.95 13.93 1.79
CA ASP A 330 -5.27 15.20 1.53
C ASP A 330 -4.55 15.65 2.80
N VAL A 331 -3.28 16.00 2.65
CA VAL A 331 -2.47 16.55 3.73
C VAL A 331 -1.86 17.89 3.32
N ILE A 332 -1.73 18.79 4.29
CA ILE A 332 -0.98 20.05 4.15
C ILE A 332 0.39 19.86 4.77
N VAL A 333 1.41 20.30 4.03
CA VAL A 333 2.78 20.43 4.52
C VAL A 333 3.32 21.84 4.26
N THR A 334 4.28 22.27 5.07
CA THR A 334 4.93 23.58 4.92
C THR A 334 6.45 23.40 4.89
N PRO A 335 7.01 22.99 3.73
CA PRO A 335 8.43 22.71 3.60
C PRO A 335 9.29 23.97 3.73
N LYS A 336 10.42 23.88 4.43
CA LYS A 336 11.33 25.01 4.69
C LYS A 336 12.75 24.79 4.16
N ASP A 337 13.21 23.55 4.17
CA ASP A 337 14.51 23.15 3.63
C ASP A 337 14.45 23.00 2.10
N ASP A 338 15.58 22.68 1.47
CA ASP A 338 15.69 22.60 0.02
C ASP A 338 14.98 21.36 -0.59
N ALA A 339 14.91 20.26 0.16
CA ALA A 339 14.27 19.03 -0.28
C ALA A 339 13.76 18.16 0.87
N TYR A 340 12.69 17.41 0.61
CA TYR A 340 12.12 16.41 1.51
C TYR A 340 11.75 15.14 0.72
N THR A 341 11.99 13.96 1.30
CA THR A 341 11.59 12.69 0.68
C THR A 341 10.18 12.33 1.10
N VAL A 342 9.26 12.24 0.13
CA VAL A 342 7.95 11.59 0.34
C VAL A 342 8.19 10.09 0.27
N PHE A 343 8.01 9.40 1.39
CA PHE A 343 8.32 7.98 1.52
C PHE A 343 7.05 7.21 1.82
N ALA A 344 6.70 6.24 0.97
CA ALA A 344 5.54 5.38 1.14
C ALA A 344 6.00 3.92 1.25
N GLN A 345 6.11 3.41 2.47
CA GLN A 345 6.61 2.07 2.74
C GLN A 345 5.46 1.06 2.69
N ALA A 346 5.65 -0.09 2.04
CA ALA A 346 4.66 -1.16 2.13
C ALA A 346 4.55 -1.68 3.58
N MET A 347 3.33 -1.97 4.04
CA MET A 347 3.03 -2.44 5.40
C MET A 347 3.82 -3.71 5.76
N ASP A 348 4.05 -4.60 4.79
CA ASP A 348 4.82 -5.82 4.97
C ASP A 348 6.32 -5.57 5.18
N ARG A 349 6.79 -4.32 5.06
CA ARG A 349 8.15 -3.81 5.16
C ARG A 349 9.10 -4.30 4.07
N SER A 350 8.62 -4.84 2.95
CA SER A 350 9.49 -5.44 1.92
C SER A 350 10.07 -4.43 0.93
N GLY A 351 9.40 -3.30 0.74
CA GLY A 351 9.87 -2.20 -0.09
C GLY A 351 9.07 -0.91 0.12
N HIS A 352 9.23 0.03 -0.80
CA HIS A 352 8.62 1.34 -0.74
C HIS A 352 8.48 1.96 -2.13
N ALA A 353 7.56 2.92 -2.26
CA ALA A 353 7.59 3.96 -3.28
C ALA A 353 8.23 5.23 -2.69
N ARG A 354 8.83 6.08 -3.54
CA ARG A 354 9.32 7.39 -3.09
C ARG A 354 9.22 8.47 -4.16
N GLY A 355 9.17 9.69 -3.67
CA GLY A 355 9.39 10.91 -4.44
C GLY A 355 10.10 11.96 -3.59
N THR A 356 10.35 13.11 -4.20
CA THR A 356 11.04 14.24 -3.57
C THR A 356 10.24 15.51 -3.78
N LEU A 357 9.90 16.18 -2.69
CA LEU A 357 9.56 17.60 -2.74
C LEU A 357 10.86 18.38 -2.82
N ALA A 358 11.02 19.30 -3.78
CA ALA A 358 12.25 20.09 -3.91
C ALA A 358 12.04 21.48 -4.52
N VAL A 359 12.82 22.46 -4.05
CA VAL A 359 12.83 23.83 -4.58
C VAL A 359 13.37 23.92 -6.02
N ALA A 360 14.24 22.99 -6.42
CA ALA A 360 14.88 22.96 -7.73
C ALA A 360 15.07 21.52 -8.24
N ASP A 361 15.37 21.37 -9.53
CA ASP A 361 15.70 20.09 -10.14
C ASP A 361 17.01 19.52 -9.60
N GLY A 362 17.11 18.19 -9.55
CA GLY A 362 18.33 17.47 -9.15
C GLY A 362 18.56 17.39 -7.63
N LEU A 363 17.76 18.08 -6.82
CA LEU A 363 17.81 17.96 -5.36
C LEU A 363 17.12 16.68 -4.89
N SER A 364 17.67 16.05 -3.85
CA SER A 364 17.08 14.90 -3.16
C SER A 364 17.43 14.97 -1.68
N ALA A 365 16.47 14.61 -0.83
CA ALA A 365 16.74 14.35 0.58
C ALA A 365 17.17 12.89 0.80
N PRO A 366 17.73 12.55 1.98
CA PRO A 366 18.04 11.18 2.33
C PRO A 366 16.82 10.27 2.31
N VAL A 367 16.96 9.09 1.73
CA VAL A 367 15.89 8.07 1.74
C VAL A 367 15.91 7.33 3.08
N PRO A 368 14.76 7.26 3.80
CA PRO A 368 14.65 6.48 5.01
C PRO A 368 15.05 5.02 4.84
N ALA A 369 15.62 4.43 5.88
CA ALA A 369 15.69 2.97 5.98
C ALA A 369 14.27 2.39 6.10
N LEU A 370 14.10 1.17 5.60
CA LEU A 370 12.88 0.40 5.85
C LEU A 370 12.79 0.08 7.35
N ASP A 371 11.62 0.33 7.95
CA ASP A 371 11.36 -0.11 9.31
C ASP A 371 11.46 -1.65 9.42
N PRO A 372 11.85 -2.19 10.59
CA PRO A 372 11.96 -3.63 10.79
C PRO A 372 10.60 -4.32 10.68
N VAL A 373 10.65 -5.60 10.31
CA VAL A 373 9.46 -6.47 10.26
C VAL A 373 9.01 -6.75 11.68
N GLU A 374 7.74 -6.48 11.97
CA GLU A 374 7.12 -6.88 13.22
C GLU A 374 6.45 -8.25 13.02
N TRP A 375 6.64 -9.14 13.99
CA TRP A 375 5.90 -10.40 14.03
C TRP A 375 4.51 -10.12 14.57
N LEU A 376 3.51 -10.65 13.89
CA LEU A 376 2.12 -10.60 14.34
C LEU A 376 2.01 -11.26 15.71
N GLY A 377 1.33 -10.57 16.63
CA GLY A 377 0.89 -11.14 17.90
C GLY A 377 -0.49 -11.76 17.78
N MET A 378 -0.90 -12.53 18.80
CA MET A 378 -2.29 -13.04 18.88
C MET A 378 -3.31 -11.91 18.87
N GLY A 379 -2.96 -10.76 19.47
CA GLY A 379 -3.77 -9.55 19.48
C GLY A 379 -4.08 -9.00 18.09
N ASP A 380 -3.15 -9.17 17.15
CA ASP A 380 -3.28 -8.70 15.77
C ASP A 380 -4.16 -9.63 14.95
N MET A 381 -4.12 -10.92 15.23
CA MET A 381 -4.86 -11.94 14.48
C MET A 381 -6.29 -12.13 14.98
N MET A 382 -6.49 -12.07 16.29
CA MET A 382 -7.73 -12.51 16.94
C MET A 382 -8.35 -11.46 17.85
N GLY A 383 -7.79 -10.24 17.89
CA GLY A 383 -8.14 -9.23 18.89
C GLY A 383 -7.61 -9.57 20.28
N ALA A 384 -8.00 -8.78 21.28
CA ALA A 384 -7.55 -8.99 22.66
C ALA A 384 -8.13 -10.30 23.22
N MET A 385 -7.36 -11.38 23.14
CA MET A 385 -7.62 -12.57 23.94
C MET A 385 -7.42 -12.18 25.40
N GLY A 386 -8.51 -12.04 26.16
CA GLY A 386 -8.43 -11.90 27.60
C GLY A 386 -7.49 -12.99 28.13
N ALA A 387 -6.58 -12.61 29.04
CA ALA A 387 -5.57 -13.52 29.56
C ALA A 387 -6.20 -14.89 29.83
N MET A 388 -5.88 -15.86 28.97
CA MET A 388 -6.26 -17.24 29.21
C MET A 388 -5.54 -17.61 30.49
N ALA A 389 -6.27 -17.60 31.60
CA ALA A 389 -5.88 -18.34 32.77
C ALA A 389 -5.53 -19.74 32.26
N HIS A 390 -4.31 -20.17 32.53
CA HIS A 390 -3.89 -21.55 32.32
C HIS A 390 -4.77 -22.45 33.21
N ASP A 391 -5.99 -22.76 32.80
CA ASP A 391 -6.73 -23.92 33.28
C ASP A 391 -6.19 -25.14 32.53
N GLY A 392 -4.98 -25.55 32.92
CA GLY A 392 -4.55 -26.92 32.74
C GLY A 392 -5.40 -27.82 33.65
N PRO A 393 -5.85 -29.00 33.18
CA PRO A 393 -6.59 -29.93 34.03
C PRO A 393 -5.75 -30.29 35.26
N ALA A 394 -6.28 -29.92 36.42
CA ALA A 394 -5.68 -30.16 37.72
C ALA A 394 -5.51 -31.66 37.99
N HIS A 395 -4.27 -32.13 38.07
CA HIS A 395 -3.93 -33.32 38.84
C HIS A 395 -2.64 -33.09 39.65
N GLY A 396 -2.84 -32.71 40.92
CA GLY A 396 -2.13 -33.21 42.09
C GLY A 396 -0.68 -32.76 42.36
N ALA A 397 -0.50 -31.67 43.13
CA ALA A 397 0.50 -31.51 44.20
C ALA A 397 0.40 -30.09 44.84
N PRO A 398 0.73 -29.91 46.14
CA PRO A 398 0.29 -28.75 46.92
C PRO A 398 1.09 -27.46 46.65
N MET A 399 0.37 -26.34 46.81
CA MET A 399 0.82 -24.96 46.69
C MET A 399 2.08 -24.64 47.53
N MET A 400 3.08 -24.03 46.87
CA MET A 400 4.09 -23.20 47.52
C MET A 400 3.76 -21.73 47.24
N ASP A 401 3.60 -20.97 48.32
CA ASP A 401 3.39 -19.53 48.37
C ASP A 401 4.65 -18.78 47.90
N HIS A 402 4.50 -17.93 46.88
CA HIS A 402 5.50 -16.93 46.51
C HIS A 402 4.88 -15.52 46.48
N ARG A 403 4.33 -15.08 47.61
CA ARG A 403 4.30 -13.66 47.96
C ARG A 403 5.71 -13.16 48.24
N GLN A 404 6.38 -12.62 47.23
CA GLN A 404 7.33 -11.50 47.31
C GLN A 404 8.17 -11.47 46.04
N HIS A 405 7.94 -10.48 45.17
CA HIS A 405 8.96 -9.73 44.43
C HIS A 405 8.25 -8.56 43.72
N ALA A 406 7.95 -7.50 44.48
CA ALA A 406 7.61 -6.20 43.92
C ALA A 406 8.91 -5.43 43.69
N MET A 407 9.20 -5.05 42.44
CA MET A 407 10.23 -4.08 42.09
C MET A 407 9.58 -2.68 42.11
N PRO A 408 10.05 -1.74 42.96
CA PRO A 408 9.48 -0.39 43.03
C PRO A 408 10.19 0.54 42.05
N GLY A 409 9.42 1.28 41.25
CA GLY A 409 9.92 2.49 40.58
C GLY A 409 9.72 2.58 39.08
N MET A 410 8.47 2.61 38.61
CA MET A 410 8.11 3.30 37.37
C MET A 410 6.85 4.12 37.62
N ASN A 411 7.05 5.43 37.73
CA ASN A 411 6.01 6.40 38.00
C ASN A 411 5.27 6.67 36.67
N HIS A 412 4.18 5.95 36.41
CA HIS A 412 3.29 6.21 35.27
C HIS A 412 2.37 7.39 35.62
N ALA A 413 2.91 8.60 35.65
CA ALA A 413 2.11 9.80 35.79
C ALA A 413 1.78 10.39 34.41
N ALA A 414 0.47 10.42 34.12
CA ALA A 414 -0.21 11.26 33.14
C ALA A 414 0.12 11.06 31.64
N MET A 415 -0.35 9.94 31.08
CA MET A 415 -0.82 9.94 29.69
C MET A 415 -2.35 10.12 29.74
N PRO A 416 -2.95 11.00 28.92
CA PRO A 416 -4.41 11.07 28.82
C PRO A 416 -4.91 9.70 28.36
N VAL A 417 -5.63 9.00 29.24
CA VAL A 417 -6.22 7.72 28.91
C VAL A 417 -7.34 7.99 27.91
N ASN A 418 -7.13 7.62 26.65
CA ASN A 418 -8.15 7.73 25.62
C ASN A 418 -9.37 6.88 26.09
N PRO A 419 -10.56 7.47 26.27
CA PRO A 419 -11.74 6.73 26.71
C PRO A 419 -12.17 5.62 25.71
N LEU A 420 -11.68 5.67 24.47
CA LEU A 420 -11.89 4.64 23.44
C LEU A 420 -11.00 3.39 23.59
N ALA A 421 -9.96 3.45 24.42
CA ALA A 421 -9.06 2.32 24.70
C ALA A 421 -9.65 1.25 25.65
N ARG A 422 -10.94 1.37 26.02
CA ARG A 422 -11.60 0.42 26.93
C ARG A 422 -12.13 -0.79 26.17
N ALA A 423 -11.74 -2.00 26.62
CA ALA A 423 -12.30 -3.25 26.11
C ALA A 423 -13.84 -3.25 26.19
N SER A 424 -14.49 -3.50 25.05
CA SER A 424 -15.93 -3.64 24.97
C SER A 424 -16.26 -5.04 25.50
N ARG A 425 -16.69 -5.15 26.76
CA ARG A 425 -17.41 -6.27 27.42
C ARG A 425 -17.35 -7.67 26.74
N THR A 426 -17.08 -8.71 27.52
CA THR A 426 -17.18 -10.12 27.07
C THR A 426 -18.51 -10.39 26.35
N VAL A 427 -18.42 -10.84 25.10
CA VAL A 427 -19.59 -11.10 24.24
C VAL A 427 -20.24 -12.41 24.65
N ARG A 428 -21.58 -12.40 24.74
CA ARG A 428 -22.36 -13.62 24.92
C ARG A 428 -22.81 -14.12 23.55
N HIS A 429 -22.08 -15.08 23.00
CA HIS A 429 -22.41 -15.73 21.74
C HIS A 429 -23.70 -16.55 21.84
N ALA A 430 -24.58 -16.46 20.84
CA ALA A 430 -25.76 -17.30 20.74
C ALA A 430 -25.34 -18.76 20.46
N ARG A 431 -26.12 -19.75 20.95
CA ARG A 431 -25.80 -21.18 20.71
C ARG A 431 -25.72 -21.53 19.22
N SER A 432 -26.45 -20.81 18.36
CA SER A 432 -26.42 -20.96 16.90
C SER A 432 -25.08 -20.58 16.27
N GLU A 433 -24.24 -19.82 16.99
CA GLU A 433 -22.87 -19.46 16.58
C GLU A 433 -21.86 -20.58 16.91
N TYR A 434 -22.32 -21.68 17.50
CA TYR A 434 -21.51 -22.88 17.76
C TYR A 434 -21.90 -23.92 16.71
N GLY A 435 -21.29 -23.83 15.53
CA GLY A 435 -21.54 -24.76 14.43
C GLY A 435 -20.59 -24.56 13.25
N PRO A 436 -20.63 -25.46 12.26
CA PRO A 436 -19.74 -25.45 11.10
C PRO A 436 -19.98 -24.26 10.14
N GLY A 437 -21.02 -23.46 10.37
CA GLY A 437 -21.30 -22.24 9.60
C GLY A 437 -20.68 -20.97 10.18
N THR A 438 -19.87 -21.08 11.24
CA THR A 438 -19.20 -19.96 11.88
C THR A 438 -17.70 -20.22 11.89
N ASP A 439 -16.96 -19.48 11.06
CA ASP A 439 -15.52 -19.66 10.92
C ASP A 439 -14.75 -19.09 12.13
N MET A 440 -15.18 -17.95 12.68
CA MET A 440 -14.49 -17.23 13.76
C MET A 440 -15.49 -16.55 14.70
N ARG A 441 -15.10 -16.39 15.98
CA ARG A 441 -15.85 -15.63 17.00
C ARG A 441 -14.89 -14.78 17.81
N VAL A 442 -15.36 -13.62 18.25
CA VAL A 442 -14.59 -12.68 19.05
C VAL A 442 -15.23 -12.55 20.43
N ASP A 443 -14.62 -13.20 21.42
CA ASP A 443 -15.15 -13.22 22.78
C ASP A 443 -14.98 -11.86 23.50
N MET A 444 -14.01 -11.05 23.07
CA MET A 444 -13.61 -9.79 23.70
C MET A 444 -13.34 -8.71 22.65
N PRO A 445 -14.39 -8.17 21.99
CA PRO A 445 -14.20 -7.12 21.01
C PRO A 445 -13.62 -5.88 21.67
N ARG A 446 -12.76 -5.17 20.95
CA ARG A 446 -12.29 -3.84 21.36
C ARG A 446 -12.40 -2.89 20.18
N SER A 447 -12.76 -1.64 20.47
CA SER A 447 -12.66 -0.57 19.49
C SER A 447 -11.18 -0.25 19.26
N ASN A 448 -10.60 -0.82 18.21
CA ASN A 448 -9.21 -0.57 17.77
C ASN A 448 -9.03 0.81 17.12
N LEU A 449 -9.91 1.78 17.39
CA LEU A 449 -9.89 3.06 16.69
C LEU A 449 -8.63 3.87 17.05
N ASP A 450 -8.07 3.66 18.23
CA ASP A 450 -6.85 4.27 18.74
C ASP A 450 -5.57 3.48 18.44
N ASP A 451 -5.68 2.32 17.78
CA ASP A 451 -4.53 1.51 17.42
C ASP A 451 -4.00 1.94 16.05
N PRO A 452 -2.75 2.44 15.95
CA PRO A 452 -2.15 2.78 14.65
C PRO A 452 -1.86 1.54 13.80
N GLY A 453 -1.94 0.33 14.37
CA GLY A 453 -1.77 -0.93 13.66
C GLY A 453 -0.34 -1.47 13.71
N VAL A 454 -0.19 -2.71 13.23
CA VAL A 454 1.07 -3.47 13.26
C VAL A 454 2.17 -2.71 12.52
N GLY A 455 3.36 -2.64 13.12
CA GLY A 455 4.51 -1.94 12.58
C GLY A 455 4.51 -0.44 12.82
N LEU A 456 3.47 0.14 13.45
CA LEU A 456 3.38 1.58 13.72
C LEU A 456 3.38 1.95 15.21
N ARG A 457 3.14 0.99 16.11
CA ARG A 457 3.01 1.22 17.57
C ARG A 457 4.28 1.69 18.27
N HIS A 458 5.46 1.32 17.75
CA HIS A 458 6.75 1.50 18.44
C HIS A 458 7.79 2.22 17.57
N THR A 459 7.34 3.06 16.64
CA THR A 459 8.21 3.79 15.71
C THR A 459 8.76 5.09 16.31
N GLY A 460 8.17 5.57 17.41
CA GLY A 460 8.44 6.90 17.99
C GLY A 460 7.84 8.05 17.18
N ARG A 461 7.06 7.75 16.13
CA ARG A 461 6.38 8.71 15.26
C ARG A 461 4.90 8.78 15.66
N ARG A 462 4.28 9.96 15.55
CA ARG A 462 2.83 10.08 15.70
C ARG A 462 2.15 9.53 14.44
N ALA A 463 1.56 8.34 14.54
CA ALA A 463 0.77 7.75 13.48
C ALA A 463 -0.70 8.21 13.55
N LEU A 464 -1.33 8.47 12.41
CA LEU A 464 -2.78 8.71 12.32
C LEU A 464 -3.54 7.45 12.75
N THR A 465 -4.57 7.63 13.56
CA THR A 465 -5.51 6.59 13.97
C THR A 465 -6.93 6.98 13.57
N LEU A 466 -7.85 6.00 13.50
CA LEU A 466 -9.25 6.29 13.22
C LEU A 466 -9.91 7.13 14.33
N ALA A 467 -9.36 7.13 15.55
CA ALA A 467 -9.84 7.96 16.65
C ALA A 467 -9.44 9.44 16.51
N ASP A 468 -8.50 9.76 15.61
CA ASP A 468 -8.13 11.14 15.30
C ASP A 468 -9.08 11.80 14.28
N LEU A 469 -9.75 10.99 13.45
CA LEU A 469 -10.70 11.41 12.40
C LEU A 469 -12.13 11.45 12.93
#